data_AF-A0A2T6ISC9-F1
#
_entry.id   AF-A0A2T6ISC9-F1
#
_cell.length_a   1.000
_cell.length_b   1.000
_cell.length_c   1.000
_cell.angle_alpha   90.00
_cell.angle_beta   90.00
_cell.angle_gamma   90.00
#
_symmetry.space_group_name_H-M   'P 1'
#
loop_
_entity.id
_entity.type
_entity.pdbx_description
1 polymer ?
#
loop_
_entity_poly.entity_id
_entity_poly.type
_entity_poly.pdbx_seq_one_letter_code
_entity_poly.pdbx_strand_id
1 'polypeptide(L)'
;KPVVSVPKPATLDGKAVKKPAAGVPKPATLDGKAVKKPVVGVPKPAAPDASRLQQDLNAFCTTQFQKLCSETIDGGRYCGVSGAVARFGPGGHDSDSQWRCYEESIMNTTTKGVQCMDDCGNQMQCVGAVSVKTVATPPLRALSAFISQRRWIYCSSFQRSADALCNFKRTGNVARYDPGRTRWMCFNPVDISLEGQSYCANNCGGFTPCAGGLSPGEIPTRTVYIIQQSDTAEAFAALHPCRHDEICIPSTVYPPACVKAHKIIAIQQLSKQQEAMDNYCQTEMDQMCRVGKWTTYCYQLWLSRMVSTEEDEEPKWRCYPFALLNFSDLSTCIDGCSNRVPCHGAPSPTSTLTTEFSKLKTIAENIAFCSPFQKAANDHCNKRYGEGWVARQDVTTDDWACFQTSNFIQLLQKLLSTQILHWSGWLSQCHPRV
;
A
#
# COMPACT_ATOMS: atom_id res chain seq x y z
N LYS A 1 7.72 49.55 67.02
CA LYS A 1 6.27 49.63 67.34
C LYS A 1 5.49 49.17 66.11
N PRO A 2 4.46 48.33 66.25
CA PRO A 2 4.43 47.09 67.04
C PRO A 2 3.70 45.93 66.28
N VAL A 3 4.05 44.66 66.53
CA VAL A 3 3.27 43.62 67.28
C VAL A 3 2.26 42.88 66.39
N VAL A 4 2.50 41.62 66.00
CA VAL A 4 2.32 40.35 66.75
C VAL A 4 0.85 39.98 66.96
N SER A 5 0.46 38.80 66.46
CA SER A 5 -0.32 37.83 67.24
C SER A 5 -0.20 36.41 66.66
N VAL A 6 0.46 35.56 67.44
CA VAL A 6 0.56 34.08 67.43
C VAL A 6 -0.23 33.67 68.70
N PRO A 7 -0.98 32.53 68.83
CA PRO A 7 -0.30 31.24 69.03
C PRO A 7 -1.01 29.90 68.68
N LYS A 8 -0.11 28.92 68.50
CA LYS A 8 -0.10 27.45 68.76
C LYS A 8 -1.18 26.89 69.72
N PRO A 9 -1.45 25.56 69.72
CA PRO A 9 -0.54 24.61 70.36
C PRO A 9 -0.27 23.30 69.59
N ALA A 10 0.81 22.64 70.01
CA ALA A 10 1.15 21.25 69.73
C ALA A 10 1.03 20.46 71.05
N THR A 11 0.68 19.17 70.99
CA THR A 11 1.27 17.98 71.66
C THR A 11 0.26 16.82 71.64
N LEU A 12 0.58 15.70 70.98
CA LEU A 12 1.10 14.41 71.52
C LEU A 12 0.05 13.54 72.22
N ASP A 13 -0.23 12.36 71.63
CA ASP A 13 -0.64 11.07 72.25
C ASP A 13 -0.94 10.11 71.08
N GLY A 14 -0.53 8.85 70.96
CA GLY A 14 0.17 7.90 71.82
C GLY A 14 0.52 6.66 70.98
N LYS A 15 1.47 5.85 71.46
CA LYS A 15 1.94 4.60 70.82
C LYS A 15 1.00 3.42 71.11
N ALA A 16 0.88 2.56 70.07
CA ALA A 16 0.75 1.09 70.08
C ALA A 16 -0.49 0.41 70.73
N VAL A 17 -1.05 -0.60 70.03
CA VAL A 17 -1.00 -2.05 70.39
C VAL A 17 -1.97 -2.91 69.53
N LYS A 18 -1.39 -3.94 68.89
CA LYS A 18 -1.82 -5.33 68.54
C LYS A 18 -3.30 -5.68 68.22
N LYS A 19 -3.50 -6.45 67.13
CA LYS A 19 -3.99 -7.86 67.13
C LYS A 19 -3.88 -8.53 65.71
N PRO A 20 -4.08 -9.86 65.53
CA PRO A 20 -3.03 -10.80 65.11
C PRO A 20 -3.31 -11.56 63.80
N ALA A 21 -2.34 -12.38 63.40
CA ALA A 21 -2.38 -13.36 62.30
C ALA A 21 -3.19 -14.63 62.62
N ALA A 22 -3.81 -15.18 61.58
CA ALA A 22 -4.14 -16.60 61.28
C ALA A 22 -5.25 -16.56 60.21
N GLY A 23 -5.30 -17.30 59.11
CA GLY A 23 -4.59 -18.46 58.60
C GLY A 23 -5.57 -19.05 57.58
N VAL A 24 -5.16 -19.25 56.32
CA VAL A 24 -6.01 -19.93 55.32
C VAL A 24 -5.15 -20.98 54.60
N PRO A 25 -5.65 -22.22 54.44
CA PRO A 25 -4.82 -23.40 54.27
C PRO A 25 -4.47 -23.69 52.81
N LYS A 26 -3.33 -24.35 52.62
CA LYS A 26 -2.95 -25.05 51.39
C LYS A 26 -3.54 -26.47 51.43
N PRO A 27 -4.25 -26.88 50.38
CA PRO A 27 -3.97 -28.18 49.73
C PRO A 27 -4.16 -28.06 48.20
N ALA A 28 -3.77 -28.95 47.31
CA ALA A 28 -2.82 -30.05 47.23
C ALA A 28 -2.58 -30.20 45.71
N THR A 29 -1.38 -30.61 45.32
CA THR A 29 -1.04 -30.93 43.92
C THR A 29 -1.83 -32.13 43.43
N LEU A 30 -2.48 -31.99 42.25
CA LEU A 30 -2.81 -33.11 41.38
C LEU A 30 -2.58 -32.73 39.92
N ASP A 31 -1.85 -33.61 39.24
CA ASP A 31 -1.39 -33.56 37.88
C ASP A 31 -2.49 -33.33 36.85
N GLY A 32 -2.22 -32.43 35.90
CA GLY A 32 -3.03 -32.24 34.71
C GLY A 32 -2.26 -31.39 33.71
N LYS A 33 -1.78 -32.03 32.63
CA LYS A 33 -1.05 -31.40 31.53
C LYS A 33 -1.74 -30.12 31.04
N ALA A 34 -1.16 -28.96 31.34
CA ALA A 34 -1.53 -27.71 30.70
C ALA A 34 -0.93 -27.68 29.29
N VAL A 35 -1.78 -27.92 28.29
CA VAL A 35 -1.50 -27.60 26.89
C VAL A 35 -1.24 -26.10 26.81
N LYS A 36 -0.01 -25.72 26.44
CA LYS A 36 0.33 -24.33 26.09
C LYS A 36 -0.55 -23.91 24.91
N LYS A 37 -1.57 -23.08 25.16
CA LYS A 37 -2.18 -22.28 24.09
C LYS A 37 -1.07 -21.41 23.49
N PRO A 38 -0.78 -21.50 22.19
CA PRO A 38 0.10 -20.54 21.55
C PRO A 38 -0.58 -19.17 21.66
N VAL A 39 0.13 -18.20 22.22
CA VAL A 39 -0.16 -16.80 21.93
C VAL A 39 0.15 -16.65 20.45
N VAL A 40 -0.88 -16.75 19.61
CA VAL A 40 -0.78 -16.48 18.19
C VAL A 40 -0.47 -14.99 18.09
N GLY A 41 0.80 -14.70 17.82
CA GLY A 41 1.27 -13.36 17.55
C GLY A 41 0.48 -12.81 16.37
N VAL A 42 -0.01 -11.59 16.54
CA VAL A 42 -0.51 -10.74 15.45
C VAL A 42 0.48 -10.87 14.27
N PRO A 43 0.04 -11.26 13.07
CA PRO A 43 0.92 -11.29 11.92
C PRO A 43 1.47 -9.88 11.69
N LYS A 44 2.79 -9.74 11.81
CA LYS A 44 3.53 -8.56 11.38
C LYS A 44 3.13 -8.27 9.93
N PRO A 45 2.60 -7.06 9.61
CA PRO A 45 2.37 -6.67 8.23
C PRO A 45 3.64 -6.91 7.42
N ALA A 46 3.51 -7.46 6.22
CA ALA A 46 4.62 -7.62 5.29
C ALA A 46 5.40 -6.30 5.22
N ALA A 47 6.71 -6.36 5.46
CA ALA A 47 7.57 -5.19 5.42
C ALA A 47 7.41 -4.51 4.04
N PRO A 48 7.32 -3.18 3.95
CA PRO A 48 7.24 -2.52 2.67
C PRO A 48 8.49 -2.86 1.86
N ASP A 49 8.29 -3.38 0.65
CA ASP A 49 9.34 -3.67 -0.30
C ASP A 49 10.24 -2.44 -0.46
N ALA A 50 11.47 -2.60 0.02
CA ALA A 50 12.54 -1.62 0.07
C ALA A 50 12.68 -0.95 -1.30
N SER A 51 12.63 0.39 -1.35
CA SER A 51 12.87 1.24 -2.54
C SER A 51 13.30 0.49 -3.81
N ARG A 52 12.48 0.56 -4.87
CA ARG A 52 12.82 0.02 -6.20
C ARG A 52 14.12 0.59 -6.75
N LEU A 53 14.40 1.88 -6.48
CA LEU A 53 15.69 2.47 -6.85
C LEU A 53 16.86 1.75 -6.16
N GLN A 54 16.75 1.48 -4.85
CA GLN A 54 17.78 0.74 -4.13
C GLN A 54 17.93 -0.71 -4.62
N GLN A 55 16.83 -1.37 -4.99
CA GLN A 55 16.86 -2.71 -5.58
C GLN A 55 17.63 -2.72 -6.91
N ASP A 56 17.36 -1.75 -7.79
CA ASP A 56 18.08 -1.61 -9.06
C ASP A 56 19.57 -1.33 -8.85
N LEU A 57 19.92 -0.53 -7.84
CA LEU A 57 21.32 -0.28 -7.49
C LEU A 57 22.02 -1.55 -6.98
N ASN A 58 21.34 -2.35 -6.16
CA ASN A 58 21.88 -3.64 -5.70
C ASN A 58 22.07 -4.59 -6.89
N ALA A 59 21.11 -4.67 -7.81
CA ALA A 59 21.22 -5.47 -9.03
C ALA A 59 22.41 -5.02 -9.90
N PHE A 60 22.60 -3.71 -10.09
CA PHE A 60 23.77 -3.15 -10.76
C PHE A 60 25.08 -3.64 -10.10
N CYS A 61 25.14 -3.62 -8.77
CA CYS A 61 26.33 -4.05 -8.05
C CYS A 61 26.61 -5.55 -8.15
N THR A 62 25.56 -6.39 -8.15
CA THR A 62 25.69 -7.82 -8.41
C THR A 62 26.30 -8.08 -9.79
N THR A 63 25.81 -7.42 -10.84
CA THR A 63 26.41 -7.52 -12.18
C THR A 63 27.85 -7.01 -12.21
N GLN A 64 28.15 -5.94 -11.47
CA GLN A 64 29.50 -5.39 -11.44
C GLN A 64 30.51 -6.31 -10.74
N PHE A 65 30.11 -7.00 -9.67
CA PHE A 65 30.95 -8.01 -9.02
C PHE A 65 31.24 -9.18 -9.96
N GLN A 66 30.23 -9.68 -10.68
CA GLN A 66 30.40 -10.74 -11.69
C GLN A 66 31.39 -10.33 -12.77
N LYS A 67 31.26 -9.10 -13.29
CA LYS A 67 32.17 -8.54 -14.29
C LYS A 67 33.60 -8.45 -13.79
N LEU A 68 33.82 -7.93 -12.58
CA LEU A 68 35.14 -7.80 -11.99
C LEU A 68 35.79 -9.17 -11.73
N CYS A 69 34.99 -10.16 -11.32
CA CYS A 69 35.47 -11.53 -11.19
C CYS A 69 35.99 -12.10 -12.51
N SER A 70 35.30 -11.88 -13.64
CA SER A 70 35.68 -12.44 -14.94
C SER A 70 36.78 -11.66 -15.68
N GLU A 71 36.88 -10.35 -15.49
CA GLU A 71 37.66 -9.46 -16.37
C GLU A 71 38.97 -8.93 -15.76
N THR A 72 39.24 -9.15 -14.47
CA THR A 72 40.44 -8.58 -13.82
C THR A 72 41.41 -9.65 -13.34
N ILE A 73 42.71 -9.39 -13.53
CA ILE A 73 43.81 -10.28 -13.12
C ILE A 73 43.76 -10.55 -11.59
N ASP A 74 43.27 -9.58 -10.81
CA ASP A 74 43.05 -9.66 -9.35
C ASP A 74 41.56 -9.87 -8.97
N GLY A 75 40.74 -10.36 -9.90
CA GLY A 75 39.29 -10.50 -9.74
C GLY A 75 38.84 -11.54 -8.73
N GLY A 76 39.76 -12.42 -8.29
CA GLY A 76 39.47 -13.55 -7.41
C GLY A 76 38.75 -13.18 -6.11
N ARG A 77 39.00 -11.98 -5.56
CA ARG A 77 38.32 -11.49 -4.34
C ARG A 77 36.82 -11.25 -4.52
N TYR A 78 36.36 -11.03 -5.75
CA TYR A 78 34.94 -10.82 -6.07
C TYR A 78 34.23 -12.13 -6.43
N CYS A 79 34.98 -13.15 -6.88
CA CYS A 79 34.43 -14.43 -7.37
C CYS A 79 33.81 -15.30 -6.27
N GLY A 80 34.24 -15.14 -5.01
CA GLY A 80 33.72 -15.91 -3.87
C GLY A 80 32.51 -15.28 -3.19
N VAL A 81 31.98 -14.18 -3.71
CA VAL A 81 30.92 -13.40 -3.06
C VAL A 81 29.55 -13.80 -3.61
N SER A 82 28.63 -14.19 -2.73
CA SER A 82 27.29 -14.70 -3.10
C SER A 82 26.33 -13.64 -3.63
N GLY A 83 26.55 -12.36 -3.29
CA GLY A 83 25.72 -11.23 -3.69
C GLY A 83 26.40 -9.90 -3.40
N ALA A 84 25.97 -8.83 -4.07
CA ALA A 84 26.50 -7.50 -3.84
C ALA A 84 25.39 -6.45 -3.71
N VAL A 85 25.67 -5.41 -2.93
CA VAL A 85 24.72 -4.34 -2.61
C VAL A 85 25.36 -2.97 -2.83
N ALA A 86 24.57 -2.01 -3.28
CA ALA A 86 25.01 -0.64 -3.46
C ALA A 86 24.78 0.16 -2.19
N ARG A 87 25.83 0.79 -1.66
CA ARG A 87 25.69 1.70 -0.51
C ARG A 87 26.56 2.94 -0.71
N PHE A 88 26.17 4.01 -0.03
CA PHE A 88 27.05 5.14 0.22
C PHE A 88 27.72 4.96 1.57
N GLY A 89 29.04 4.84 1.58
CA GLY A 89 29.80 4.51 2.78
C GLY A 89 31.31 4.42 2.56
N PRO A 90 32.08 4.19 3.63
CA PRO A 90 33.54 4.08 3.58
C PRO A 90 33.99 2.82 2.84
N GLY A 91 35.21 2.82 2.32
CA GLY A 91 35.85 1.57 1.86
C GLY A 91 36.29 0.66 3.01
N GLY A 92 36.79 -0.54 2.69
CA GLY A 92 37.43 -1.38 3.70
C GLY A 92 38.73 -0.75 4.26
N HIS A 93 39.46 0.01 3.44
CA HIS A 93 40.75 0.59 3.81
C HIS A 93 40.76 2.13 3.81
N ASP A 94 39.61 2.77 3.59
CA ASP A 94 39.48 4.23 3.56
C ASP A 94 38.24 4.67 4.33
N SER A 95 38.25 5.89 4.87
CA SER A 95 37.13 6.43 5.66
C SER A 95 36.18 7.31 4.85
N ASP A 96 36.45 7.51 3.56
CA ASP A 96 35.71 8.43 2.71
C ASP A 96 34.43 7.79 2.19
N SER A 97 33.30 8.36 2.62
CA SER A 97 31.99 7.87 2.18
C SER A 97 31.75 8.19 0.71
N GLN A 98 31.58 7.13 -0.08
CA GLN A 98 31.37 7.17 -1.52
C GLN A 98 30.39 6.08 -1.96
N TRP A 99 29.81 6.23 -3.16
CA TRP A 99 29.01 5.18 -3.78
C TRP A 99 29.90 4.02 -4.23
N ARG A 100 29.66 2.85 -3.65
CA ARG A 100 30.41 1.61 -3.92
C ARG A 100 29.47 0.42 -3.94
N CYS A 101 29.95 -0.64 -4.56
CA CYS A 101 29.38 -1.97 -4.43
C CYS A 101 30.12 -2.72 -3.33
N TYR A 102 29.36 -3.28 -2.40
CA TYR A 102 29.88 -4.08 -1.28
C TYR A 102 29.38 -5.51 -1.41
N GLU A 103 30.14 -6.46 -0.88
CA GLU A 103 29.58 -7.78 -0.62
C GLU A 103 28.33 -7.69 0.27
N GLU A 104 27.36 -8.56 0.02
CA GLU A 104 26.06 -8.54 0.70
C GLU A 104 26.17 -8.80 2.22
N SER A 105 27.23 -9.49 2.64
CA SER A 105 27.47 -9.87 4.05
C SER A 105 27.57 -8.67 5.00
N ILE A 106 27.79 -7.45 4.49
CA ILE A 106 27.74 -6.21 5.30
C ILE A 106 26.38 -6.00 5.98
N MET A 107 25.32 -6.61 5.45
CA MET A 107 23.96 -6.51 5.99
C MET A 107 23.69 -7.48 7.14
N ASN A 108 24.65 -8.37 7.49
CA ASN A 108 24.54 -9.31 8.61
C ASN A 108 24.75 -8.61 9.96
N THR A 109 24.03 -7.52 10.18
CA THR A 109 24.14 -6.63 11.33
C THR A 109 22.82 -5.90 11.54
N THR A 110 22.68 -5.22 12.67
CA THR A 110 21.61 -4.24 12.91
C THR A 110 22.13 -2.80 12.86
N THR A 111 23.45 -2.63 12.72
CA THR A 111 24.09 -1.31 12.65
C THR A 111 23.72 -0.59 11.37
N LYS A 112 23.30 0.68 11.51
CA LYS A 112 23.03 1.58 10.38
C LYS A 112 24.27 2.39 10.01
N GLY A 113 25.33 1.71 9.61
CA GLY A 113 26.66 2.31 9.37
C GLY A 113 26.88 2.81 7.94
N VAL A 114 25.90 2.62 7.06
CA VAL A 114 25.94 2.99 5.65
C VAL A 114 24.66 3.71 5.25
N GLN A 115 24.65 4.26 4.04
CA GLN A 115 23.49 4.98 3.52
C GLN A 115 22.95 4.35 2.24
N CYS A 116 21.64 4.45 2.10
CA CYS A 116 20.83 3.95 1.01
C CYS A 116 20.03 5.08 0.36
N MET A 117 19.32 4.75 -0.71
CA MET A 117 18.44 5.67 -1.42
C MET A 117 16.98 5.22 -1.33
N ASP A 118 16.06 6.17 -1.13
CA ASP A 118 14.66 5.94 -1.45
C ASP A 118 14.40 6.09 -2.96
N ASP A 119 13.14 5.89 -3.38
CA ASP A 119 12.73 5.98 -4.79
C ASP A 119 12.87 7.39 -5.38
N CYS A 120 13.03 8.39 -4.52
CA CYS A 120 13.27 9.78 -4.88
C CYS A 120 14.75 10.16 -4.96
N GLY A 121 15.64 9.22 -4.66
CA GLY A 121 17.07 9.47 -4.62
C GLY A 121 17.46 10.34 -3.42
N ASN A 122 16.69 10.26 -2.33
CA ASN A 122 17.07 10.85 -1.06
C ASN A 122 17.96 9.86 -0.29
N GLN A 123 19.14 10.34 0.13
CA GLN A 123 20.11 9.55 0.88
C GLN A 123 19.71 9.47 2.35
N MET A 124 19.64 8.26 2.92
CA MET A 124 19.27 8.03 4.31
C MET A 124 20.03 6.86 4.91
N GLN A 125 20.01 6.71 6.23
CA GLN A 125 20.66 5.59 6.88
C GLN A 125 20.03 4.26 6.49
N CYS A 126 20.82 3.19 6.49
CA CYS A 126 20.31 1.84 6.34
C CYS A 126 21.27 0.82 6.96
N VAL A 127 20.76 -0.39 7.17
CA VAL A 127 21.51 -1.50 7.74
C VAL A 127 22.72 -1.82 6.86
N GLY A 128 23.87 -1.86 7.53
CA GLY A 128 25.13 -2.28 6.95
C GLY A 128 26.32 -1.81 7.79
N ALA A 129 27.33 -2.67 7.93
CA ALA A 129 28.59 -2.33 8.59
C ALA A 129 29.77 -2.76 7.72
N VAL A 130 30.70 -1.82 7.50
CA VAL A 130 31.92 -2.04 6.72
C VAL A 130 33.08 -2.24 7.67
N SER A 131 33.95 -3.21 7.37
CA SER A 131 35.18 -3.48 8.08
C SER A 131 36.37 -3.54 7.12
N VAL A 132 37.59 -3.62 7.68
CA VAL A 132 38.81 -3.77 6.88
C VAL A 132 38.88 -5.05 6.04
N LYS A 133 38.03 -6.04 6.33
CA LYS A 133 37.93 -7.28 5.55
C LYS A 133 36.85 -7.23 4.48
N THR A 134 36.02 -6.19 4.49
CA THR A 134 34.87 -6.09 3.59
C THR A 134 35.34 -5.96 2.14
N VAL A 135 34.86 -6.86 1.29
CA VAL A 135 35.08 -6.76 -0.16
C VAL A 135 34.19 -5.65 -0.70
N ALA A 136 34.81 -4.58 -1.20
CA ALA A 136 34.12 -3.46 -1.82
C ALA A 136 34.86 -2.99 -3.08
N THR A 137 34.12 -2.42 -4.03
CA THR A 137 34.73 -1.75 -5.18
C THR A 137 35.36 -0.42 -4.74
N PRO A 138 36.32 0.11 -5.53
CA PRO A 138 36.59 1.55 -5.52
C PRO A 138 35.31 2.37 -5.78
N PRO A 139 35.31 3.70 -5.51
CA PRO A 139 34.18 4.56 -5.82
C PRO A 139 33.74 4.45 -7.29
N LEU A 140 32.45 4.23 -7.53
CA LEU A 140 31.89 4.06 -8.87
C LEU A 140 31.03 5.27 -9.25
N ARG A 141 31.57 6.17 -10.08
CA ARG A 141 30.82 7.33 -10.61
C ARG A 141 29.55 6.93 -11.38
N ALA A 142 29.55 5.72 -11.96
CA ALA A 142 28.40 5.16 -12.67
C ALA A 142 27.16 5.02 -11.77
N LEU A 143 27.32 4.77 -10.46
CA LEU A 143 26.19 4.68 -9.52
C LEU A 143 25.48 6.03 -9.37
N SER A 144 26.23 7.13 -9.24
CA SER A 144 25.64 8.48 -9.15
C SER A 144 24.85 8.86 -10.41
N ALA A 145 25.37 8.50 -11.59
CA ALA A 145 24.67 8.70 -12.85
C ALA A 145 23.40 7.84 -12.94
N PHE A 146 23.49 6.58 -12.51
CA PHE A 146 22.38 5.64 -12.47
C PHE A 146 21.24 6.14 -11.56
N ILE A 147 21.57 6.63 -10.36
CA ILE A 147 20.61 7.26 -9.43
C ILE A 147 19.90 8.43 -10.10
N SER A 148 20.70 9.34 -10.70
CA SER A 148 20.19 10.56 -11.33
C SER A 148 19.23 10.26 -12.48
N GLN A 149 19.45 9.18 -13.22
CA GLN A 149 18.58 8.75 -14.31
C GLN A 149 17.34 8.03 -13.81
N ARG A 150 17.49 7.06 -12.90
CA ARG A 150 16.38 6.18 -12.48
C ARG A 150 15.42 6.80 -11.48
N ARG A 151 15.83 7.79 -10.69
CA ARG A 151 14.90 8.46 -9.75
C ARG A 151 13.66 9.04 -10.44
N TRP A 152 13.75 9.42 -11.70
CA TRP A 152 12.61 9.95 -12.47
C TRP A 152 11.57 8.90 -12.85
N ILE A 153 11.96 7.62 -12.81
CA ILE A 153 11.09 6.48 -13.08
C ILE A 153 10.22 6.19 -11.85
N TYR A 154 10.77 6.31 -10.63
CA TYR A 154 10.11 5.87 -9.41
C TYR A 154 9.52 7.03 -8.59
N CYS A 155 10.15 8.20 -8.61
CA CYS A 155 9.75 9.31 -7.77
C CYS A 155 8.57 10.11 -8.33
N SER A 156 7.46 10.09 -7.61
CA SER A 156 6.28 10.87 -7.95
C SER A 156 6.58 12.38 -7.94
N SER A 157 5.96 13.13 -8.86
CA SER A 157 6.03 14.59 -8.86
C SER A 157 5.48 15.20 -7.56
N PHE A 158 4.48 14.55 -6.97
CA PHE A 158 3.90 14.94 -5.68
C PHE A 158 4.90 14.78 -4.54
N GLN A 159 5.58 13.63 -4.43
CA GLN A 159 6.61 13.43 -3.40
C GLN A 159 7.78 14.38 -3.59
N ARG A 160 8.23 14.62 -4.84
CA ARG A 160 9.27 15.63 -5.13
C ARG A 160 8.87 17.02 -4.64
N SER A 161 7.61 17.38 -4.79
CA SER A 161 7.10 18.69 -4.36
C SER A 161 7.07 18.78 -2.83
N ALA A 162 6.63 17.71 -2.15
CA ALA A 162 6.68 17.64 -0.69
C ALA A 162 8.12 17.69 -0.17
N ASP A 163 9.04 16.90 -0.75
CA ASP A 163 10.47 16.92 -0.43
C ASP A 163 11.07 18.30 -0.68
N ALA A 164 10.72 18.97 -1.77
CA ALA A 164 11.19 20.31 -2.07
C ALA A 164 10.72 21.34 -1.03
N LEU A 165 9.48 21.26 -0.55
CA LEU A 165 8.97 22.12 0.53
C LEU A 165 9.75 21.91 1.84
N CYS A 166 10.08 20.66 2.17
CA CYS A 166 10.94 20.37 3.32
C CYS A 166 12.37 20.89 3.11
N ASN A 167 12.94 20.63 1.95
CA ASN A 167 14.31 21.03 1.63
C ASN A 167 14.47 22.57 1.59
N PHE A 168 13.42 23.29 1.15
CA PHE A 168 13.40 24.75 1.12
C PHE A 168 13.48 25.36 2.52
N LYS A 169 12.74 24.80 3.49
CA LYS A 169 12.77 25.28 4.88
C LYS A 169 14.05 24.85 5.61
N ARG A 170 14.55 23.62 5.35
CA ARG A 170 15.82 23.12 5.89
C ARG A 170 16.49 22.19 4.89
N THR A 171 17.66 22.58 4.41
CA THR A 171 18.41 21.83 3.40
C THR A 171 18.66 20.39 3.83
N GLY A 172 18.39 19.46 2.92
CA GLY A 172 18.54 18.02 3.11
C GLY A 172 17.34 17.33 3.76
N ASN A 173 16.34 18.06 4.27
CA ASN A 173 15.16 17.42 4.86
C ASN A 173 14.22 16.84 3.81
N VAL A 174 13.58 15.73 4.15
CA VAL A 174 12.65 14.98 3.28
C VAL A 174 11.27 14.88 3.91
N ALA A 175 10.24 14.80 3.07
CA ALA A 175 8.86 14.78 3.49
C ALA A 175 8.35 13.36 3.68
N ARG A 176 7.62 13.11 4.77
CA ARG A 176 6.82 11.90 4.99
C ARG A 176 5.45 12.27 5.52
N TYR A 177 4.43 11.55 5.09
CA TYR A 177 3.05 11.77 5.48
C TYR A 177 2.72 10.98 6.75
N ASP A 178 2.05 11.65 7.68
CA ASP A 178 1.44 11.05 8.87
C ASP A 178 -0.06 10.86 8.60
N PRO A 179 -0.52 9.64 8.24
CA PRO A 179 -1.94 9.43 7.99
C PRO A 179 -2.79 9.53 9.25
N GLY A 180 -2.23 9.25 10.43
CA GLY A 180 -2.97 9.31 11.70
C GLY A 180 -3.28 10.74 12.14
N ARG A 181 -2.43 11.70 11.75
CA ARG A 181 -2.61 13.14 12.04
C ARG A 181 -2.82 14.00 10.80
N THR A 182 -3.02 13.36 9.65
CA THR A 182 -3.30 13.98 8.36
C THR A 182 -2.41 15.18 8.04
N ARG A 183 -1.09 14.97 8.10
CA ARG A 183 -0.11 16.07 7.95
C ARG A 183 1.22 15.61 7.37
N TRP A 184 1.92 16.54 6.75
CA TRP A 184 3.27 16.33 6.23
C TRP A 184 4.33 16.68 7.28
N MET A 185 5.23 15.74 7.53
CA MET A 185 6.36 15.87 8.44
C MET A 185 7.66 15.95 7.64
N CYS A 186 8.55 16.84 8.04
CA CYS A 186 9.89 16.96 7.49
C CYS A 186 10.92 16.34 8.41
N PHE A 187 11.54 15.27 7.95
CA PHE A 187 12.58 14.55 8.66
C PHE A 187 13.95 14.99 8.21
N ASN A 188 14.91 15.01 9.15
CA ASN A 188 16.30 14.96 8.77
C ASN A 188 16.64 13.52 8.36
N PRO A 189 17.36 13.27 7.26
CA PRO A 189 17.65 11.91 6.80
C PRO A 189 18.48 11.06 7.78
N VAL A 190 19.12 11.67 8.79
CA VAL A 190 19.81 10.93 9.86
C VAL A 190 18.86 10.29 10.86
N ASP A 191 17.62 10.78 10.96
CA ASP A 191 16.60 10.27 11.91
C ASP A 191 15.75 9.16 11.30
N ILE A 192 15.86 8.92 10.00
CA ILE A 192 15.08 7.91 9.29
C ILE A 192 16.01 6.90 8.63
N SER A 193 15.50 5.70 8.40
CA SER A 193 16.22 4.68 7.67
C SER A 193 15.38 4.05 6.58
N LEU A 194 16.06 3.41 5.62
CA LEU A 194 15.40 2.74 4.50
C LEU A 194 14.40 1.67 4.99
N GLU A 195 14.77 0.94 6.05
CA GLU A 195 13.94 -0.11 6.68
C GLU A 195 12.79 0.45 7.52
N GLY A 196 12.87 1.75 7.87
CA GLY A 196 11.83 2.42 8.61
C GLY A 196 10.56 2.58 7.78
N GLN A 197 9.41 2.34 8.42
CA GLN A 197 8.11 2.43 7.76
C GLN A 197 7.64 3.89 7.73
N SER A 198 7.19 4.34 6.56
CA SER A 198 6.63 5.68 6.39
C SER A 198 5.59 5.71 5.28
N TYR A 199 4.96 6.86 5.09
CA TYR A 199 4.07 7.12 3.96
C TYR A 199 4.62 8.29 3.14
N CYS A 200 4.48 8.19 1.82
CA CYS A 200 4.90 9.17 0.83
C CYS A 200 3.73 9.50 -0.08
N ALA A 201 3.86 10.51 -0.94
CA ALA A 201 2.88 10.78 -1.97
C ALA A 201 3.08 9.84 -3.16
N ASN A 202 2.01 9.19 -3.59
CA ASN A 202 1.97 8.45 -4.83
C ASN A 202 1.92 9.42 -6.04
N ASN A 203 2.02 8.87 -7.24
CA ASN A 203 2.00 9.65 -8.50
C ASN A 203 0.63 10.18 -8.92
N CYS A 204 -0.37 10.11 -8.03
CA CYS A 204 -1.68 10.76 -8.16
C CYS A 204 -2.02 11.72 -7.00
N GLY A 205 -1.07 12.00 -6.10
CA GLY A 205 -1.25 12.93 -4.98
C GLY A 205 -1.88 12.35 -3.72
N GLY A 206 -2.28 11.07 -3.75
CA GLY A 206 -2.64 10.32 -2.55
C GLY A 206 -1.40 9.88 -1.77
N PHE A 207 -1.59 9.30 -0.57
CA PHE A 207 -0.47 8.70 0.17
C PHE A 207 -0.33 7.20 -0.12
N THR A 208 0.89 6.68 0.01
CA THR A 208 1.24 5.27 -0.15
C THR A 208 2.35 4.90 0.84
N PRO A 209 2.42 3.66 1.36
CA PRO A 209 3.58 3.20 2.10
C PRO A 209 4.87 3.37 1.29
N CYS A 210 5.95 3.76 1.96
CA CYS A 210 7.27 3.94 1.35
C CYS A 210 8.40 3.76 2.37
N ALA A 211 9.61 3.56 1.84
CA ALA A 211 10.85 3.51 2.60
C ALA A 211 11.26 4.90 3.15
N GLY A 212 12.07 4.91 4.20
CA GLY A 212 12.58 6.15 4.80
C GLY A 212 11.71 6.68 5.93
N GLY A 213 11.41 5.83 6.89
CA GLY A 213 10.70 6.18 8.11
C GLY A 213 11.54 5.99 9.37
N LEU A 214 10.88 6.15 10.52
CA LEU A 214 11.45 5.75 11.81
C LEU A 214 11.42 4.23 11.91
N SER A 215 12.49 3.62 12.44
CA SER A 215 12.41 2.21 12.80
C SER A 215 11.58 2.04 14.08
N PRO A 216 10.98 0.86 14.31
CA PRO A 216 10.18 0.61 15.51
C PRO A 216 10.96 0.89 16.80
N GLY A 217 10.41 1.76 17.65
CA GLY A 217 11.03 2.14 18.93
C GLY A 217 12.06 3.27 18.85
N GLU A 218 12.40 3.75 17.66
CA GLU A 218 13.25 4.93 17.50
C GLU A 218 12.44 6.23 17.62
N ILE A 219 13.08 7.26 18.17
CA ILE A 219 12.58 8.63 18.19
C ILE A 219 13.53 9.51 17.37
N PRO A 220 13.03 10.53 16.65
CA PRO A 220 13.89 11.47 15.95
C PRO A 220 14.82 12.18 16.94
N THR A 221 16.10 12.22 16.61
CA THR A 221 17.11 12.93 17.40
C THR A 221 17.18 14.41 17.01
N ARG A 222 16.78 14.77 15.77
CA ARG A 222 16.68 16.16 15.33
C ARG A 222 15.23 16.63 15.27
N THR A 223 15.06 17.95 15.17
CA THR A 223 13.73 18.57 15.11
C THR A 223 13.00 18.16 13.84
N VAL A 224 11.91 17.40 14.03
CA VAL A 224 10.87 17.23 13.02
C VAL A 224 9.98 18.46 13.03
N TYR A 225 9.65 18.98 11.86
CA TYR A 225 8.67 20.06 11.73
C TYR A 225 7.60 19.70 10.70
N ILE A 226 6.51 20.46 10.73
CA ILE A 226 5.32 20.18 9.94
C ILE A 226 5.22 21.23 8.83
N ILE A 227 4.93 20.79 7.61
CA ILE A 227 4.54 21.71 6.54
C ILE A 227 3.04 22.01 6.71
N GLN A 228 2.64 23.26 6.49
CA GLN A 228 1.23 23.61 6.55
C GLN A 228 0.48 22.89 5.43
N GLN A 229 -0.71 22.37 5.73
CA GLN A 229 -1.51 21.64 4.77
C GLN A 229 -1.82 22.49 3.53
N SER A 230 -2.00 23.82 3.70
CA SER A 230 -2.19 24.78 2.62
C SER A 230 -1.02 24.79 1.62
N ASP A 231 0.22 24.85 2.10
CA ASP A 231 1.42 24.88 1.25
C ASP A 231 1.48 23.62 0.36
N THR A 232 1.20 22.45 0.95
CA THR A 232 1.20 21.18 0.21
C THR A 232 0.01 21.05 -0.74
N ALA A 233 -1.17 21.56 -0.35
CA ALA A 233 -2.36 21.53 -1.18
C ALA A 233 -2.19 22.42 -2.42
N GLU A 234 -1.61 23.61 -2.26
CA GLU A 234 -1.27 24.51 -3.37
C GLU A 234 -0.24 23.87 -4.31
N ALA A 235 0.84 23.31 -3.76
CA ALA A 235 1.86 22.63 -4.56
C ALA A 235 1.29 21.42 -5.32
N PHE A 236 0.38 20.67 -4.71
CA PHE A 236 -0.23 19.49 -5.33
C PHE A 236 -1.28 19.88 -6.37
N ALA A 237 -2.03 20.97 -6.15
CA ALA A 237 -3.01 21.47 -7.10
C ALA A 237 -2.38 21.93 -8.42
N ALA A 238 -1.09 22.30 -8.43
CA ALA A 238 -0.36 22.61 -9.67
C ALA A 238 -0.04 21.35 -10.51
N LEU A 239 -0.10 20.16 -9.91
CA LEU A 239 0.31 18.91 -10.55
C LEU A 239 -0.89 18.16 -11.16
N HIS A 240 -0.89 18.05 -12.48
CA HIS A 240 -1.91 17.34 -13.23
C HIS A 240 -1.25 16.21 -14.04
N PRO A 241 -1.02 15.02 -13.43
CA PRO A 241 -0.41 13.90 -14.14
C PRO A 241 -1.33 13.33 -15.23
N CYS A 242 -2.65 13.54 -15.11
CA CYS A 242 -3.66 13.13 -16.07
C CYS A 242 -4.47 14.34 -16.55
N ARG A 243 -5.20 14.16 -17.67
CA ARG A 243 -6.12 15.20 -18.16
C ARG A 243 -7.31 15.38 -17.22
N HIS A 244 -8.00 16.51 -17.32
CA HIS A 244 -9.12 16.83 -16.43
C HIS A 244 -10.32 15.87 -16.57
N ASP A 245 -10.45 15.17 -17.71
CA ASP A 245 -11.48 14.15 -17.96
C ASP A 245 -11.02 12.72 -17.62
N GLU A 246 -9.83 12.58 -17.03
CA GLU A 246 -9.19 11.31 -16.68
C GLU A 246 -9.01 11.18 -15.16
N ILE A 247 -9.25 9.98 -14.66
CA ILE A 247 -8.95 9.56 -13.30
C ILE A 247 -7.52 9.02 -13.28
N CYS A 248 -6.76 9.49 -12.30
CA CYS A 248 -5.39 9.03 -12.05
C CYS A 248 -5.42 7.77 -11.17
N ILE A 249 -4.86 6.68 -11.68
CA ILE A 249 -4.64 5.44 -10.94
C ILE A 249 -3.16 5.38 -10.55
N PRO A 250 -2.85 5.33 -9.23
CA PRO A 250 -1.47 5.25 -8.76
C PRO A 250 -0.72 4.04 -9.30
N SER A 251 0.57 4.23 -9.58
CA SER A 251 1.50 3.18 -9.97
C SER A 251 2.82 3.37 -9.23
N THR A 252 3.59 2.30 -9.07
CA THR A 252 4.95 2.36 -8.51
C THR A 252 5.98 2.89 -9.51
N VAL A 253 5.56 3.16 -10.74
CA VAL A 253 6.39 3.69 -11.83
C VAL A 253 5.66 4.88 -12.45
N TYR A 254 6.40 5.92 -12.80
CA TYR A 254 5.93 7.10 -13.51
C TYR A 254 5.91 6.88 -15.03
N PRO A 255 4.90 7.39 -15.77
CA PRO A 255 3.70 8.10 -15.29
C PRO A 255 2.65 7.15 -14.65
N PRO A 256 1.71 7.68 -13.84
CA PRO A 256 0.56 6.90 -13.39
C PRO A 256 -0.31 6.44 -14.57
N ALA A 257 -1.20 5.49 -14.31
CA ALA A 257 -2.20 5.12 -15.29
C ALA A 257 -3.31 6.19 -15.31
N CYS A 258 -3.52 6.81 -16.47
CA CYS A 258 -4.61 7.75 -16.67
C CYS A 258 -5.72 7.07 -17.46
N VAL A 259 -6.90 7.03 -16.88
CA VAL A 259 -8.06 6.37 -17.47
C VAL A 259 -9.20 7.36 -17.52
N LYS A 260 -9.87 7.49 -18.67
CA LYS A 260 -11.03 8.39 -18.77
C LYS A 260 -12.02 8.08 -17.66
N ALA A 261 -12.62 9.10 -17.05
CA ALA A 261 -13.64 8.90 -16.01
C ALA A 261 -14.78 7.99 -16.53
N HIS A 262 -15.13 8.14 -17.81
CA HIS A 262 -16.07 7.26 -18.51
C HIS A 262 -15.54 5.83 -18.74
N LYS A 263 -14.22 5.61 -18.75
CA LYS A 263 -13.56 4.30 -18.92
C LYS A 263 -13.34 3.54 -17.61
N ILE A 264 -13.25 4.17 -16.43
CA ILE A 264 -13.37 3.39 -15.18
C ILE A 264 -14.78 2.80 -15.05
N ILE A 265 -15.78 3.56 -15.51
CA ILE A 265 -17.16 3.08 -15.72
C ILE A 265 -17.29 2.22 -17.00
N ALA A 266 -16.23 1.99 -17.80
CA ALA A 266 -16.34 1.16 -19.01
C ALA A 266 -15.38 -0.04 -19.09
N ILE A 267 -14.38 -0.18 -18.21
CA ILE A 267 -13.69 -1.46 -18.02
C ILE A 267 -14.62 -2.43 -17.27
N GLN A 268 -15.58 -1.90 -16.50
CA GLN A 268 -16.87 -2.52 -16.28
C GLN A 268 -17.93 -1.43 -16.46
N GLN A 269 -18.80 -1.55 -17.47
CA GLN A 269 -20.09 -0.85 -17.43
C GLN A 269 -20.80 -1.26 -16.14
N LEU A 270 -20.68 -0.40 -15.12
CA LEU A 270 -21.38 -0.60 -13.87
C LEU A 270 -22.87 -0.47 -14.17
N SER A 271 -23.64 -1.41 -13.66
CA SER A 271 -25.08 -1.33 -13.76
C SER A 271 -25.59 -0.10 -13.01
N LYS A 272 -26.73 0.46 -13.42
CA LYS A 272 -27.40 1.54 -12.67
C LYS A 272 -27.68 1.15 -11.20
N GLN A 273 -27.81 -0.14 -10.94
CA GLN A 273 -27.97 -0.67 -9.59
C GLN A 273 -26.67 -0.56 -8.78
N GLN A 274 -25.54 -0.95 -9.35
CA GLN A 274 -24.23 -0.80 -8.70
C GLN A 274 -23.89 0.67 -8.48
N GLU A 275 -24.17 1.52 -9.46
CA GLU A 275 -24.01 2.98 -9.33
C GLU A 275 -24.85 3.54 -8.18
N ALA A 276 -26.09 3.09 -8.02
CA ALA A 276 -26.94 3.49 -6.90
C ALA A 276 -26.36 3.07 -5.53
N MET A 277 -25.71 1.91 -5.46
CA MET A 277 -25.01 1.46 -4.24
C MET A 277 -23.76 2.29 -3.95
N ASP A 278 -22.96 2.58 -4.97
CA ASP A 278 -21.74 3.39 -4.85
C ASP A 278 -22.10 4.84 -4.44
N ASN A 279 -23.13 5.43 -5.04
CA ASN A 279 -23.65 6.75 -4.66
C ASN A 279 -24.18 6.79 -3.23
N TYR A 280 -24.84 5.71 -2.78
CA TYR A 280 -25.31 5.60 -1.41
C TYR A 280 -24.13 5.55 -0.42
N CYS A 281 -23.11 4.74 -0.72
CA CYS A 281 -21.87 4.72 0.05
C CYS A 281 -21.23 6.11 0.14
N GLN A 282 -21.08 6.81 -0.98
CA GLN A 282 -20.51 8.15 -1.01
C GLN A 282 -21.28 9.11 -0.09
N THR A 283 -22.61 9.14 -0.22
CA THR A 283 -23.48 10.05 0.53
C THR A 283 -23.39 9.83 2.04
N GLU A 284 -23.48 8.57 2.48
CA GLU A 284 -23.44 8.23 3.90
C GLU A 284 -22.06 8.49 4.51
N MET A 285 -20.99 8.18 3.78
CA MET A 285 -19.64 8.41 4.27
C MET A 285 -19.31 9.90 4.38
N ASP A 286 -19.74 10.71 3.40
CA ASP A 286 -19.63 12.16 3.48
C ASP A 286 -20.41 12.71 4.68
N GLN A 287 -21.59 12.15 4.97
CA GLN A 287 -22.37 12.54 6.14
C GLN A 287 -21.69 12.16 7.45
N MET A 288 -21.15 10.94 7.57
CA MET A 288 -20.39 10.50 8.75
C MET A 288 -19.18 11.39 9.01
N CYS A 289 -18.52 11.83 7.95
CA CYS A 289 -17.41 12.78 8.01
C CYS A 289 -17.87 14.17 8.47
N ARG A 290 -18.98 14.69 7.94
CA ARG A 290 -19.53 15.99 8.37
C ARG A 290 -19.86 16.02 9.87
N VAL A 291 -20.39 14.92 10.41
CA VAL A 291 -20.76 14.83 11.83
C VAL A 291 -19.63 14.33 12.73
N GLY A 292 -18.42 14.17 12.20
CA GLY A 292 -17.23 13.75 12.96
C GLY A 292 -17.26 12.31 13.46
N LYS A 293 -18.20 11.48 12.99
CA LYS A 293 -18.26 10.04 13.30
C LYS A 293 -17.23 9.23 12.53
N TRP A 294 -16.68 9.81 11.47
CA TRP A 294 -15.59 9.23 10.68
C TRP A 294 -14.56 10.32 10.39
N THR A 295 -13.27 10.00 10.44
CA THR A 295 -12.19 11.00 10.36
C THR A 295 -11.14 10.68 9.29
N THR A 296 -11.17 9.48 8.71
CA THR A 296 -10.18 9.01 7.73
C THR A 296 -10.82 8.84 6.35
N TYR A 297 -10.12 9.18 5.26
CA TYR A 297 -10.66 9.09 3.89
C TYR A 297 -11.95 9.91 3.66
N CYS A 298 -12.16 10.94 4.49
CA CYS A 298 -13.31 11.82 4.35
C CYS A 298 -13.30 12.56 3.01
N TYR A 299 -14.47 12.63 2.38
CA TYR A 299 -14.71 13.30 1.09
C TYR A 299 -13.88 12.75 -0.08
N GLN A 300 -13.30 11.56 0.08
CA GLN A 300 -12.74 10.78 -1.02
C GLN A 300 -13.83 9.93 -1.68
N LEU A 301 -13.46 9.19 -2.74
CA LEU A 301 -14.38 8.26 -3.40
C LEU A 301 -14.61 7.01 -2.55
N TRP A 302 -15.88 6.66 -2.33
CA TRP A 302 -16.31 5.45 -1.63
C TRP A 302 -17.16 4.56 -2.55
N LEU A 303 -16.83 3.27 -2.58
CA LEU A 303 -17.46 2.28 -3.45
C LEU A 303 -18.03 1.11 -2.64
N SER A 304 -19.17 0.59 -3.09
CA SER A 304 -19.82 -0.57 -2.49
C SER A 304 -19.27 -1.86 -3.09
N ARG A 305 -18.75 -2.75 -2.26
CA ARG A 305 -18.31 -4.09 -2.67
C ARG A 305 -18.84 -5.14 -1.70
N MET A 306 -19.02 -6.35 -2.19
CA MET A 306 -19.32 -7.51 -1.36
C MET A 306 -18.12 -8.45 -1.35
N VAL A 307 -17.72 -8.86 -0.15
CA VAL A 307 -16.58 -9.74 0.09
C VAL A 307 -16.93 -10.74 1.18
N SER A 308 -16.49 -11.99 0.99
CA SER A 308 -16.44 -12.97 2.06
C SER A 308 -15.16 -12.75 2.85
N THR A 309 -15.30 -12.34 4.12
CA THR A 309 -14.16 -12.02 4.99
C THR A 309 -13.62 -13.25 5.72
N GLU A 310 -14.39 -14.34 5.84
CA GLU A 310 -14.02 -15.60 6.52
C GLU A 310 -14.78 -16.78 5.88
N GLU A 311 -14.25 -18.01 5.99
CA GLU A 311 -14.86 -19.23 5.40
C GLU A 311 -16.29 -19.49 5.92
N ASP A 312 -16.66 -18.92 7.08
CA ASP A 312 -17.95 -19.14 7.75
C ASP A 312 -18.81 -17.86 7.93
N GLU A 313 -18.41 -16.69 7.42
CA GLU A 313 -19.22 -15.47 7.49
C GLU A 313 -20.02 -15.25 6.21
N GLU A 314 -21.33 -15.00 6.34
CA GLU A 314 -22.13 -14.58 5.19
C GLU A 314 -21.56 -13.30 4.56
N PRO A 315 -21.31 -13.27 3.24
CA PRO A 315 -20.77 -12.11 2.56
C PRO A 315 -21.76 -10.95 2.58
N LYS A 316 -21.30 -9.77 3.01
CA LYS A 316 -22.10 -8.55 3.17
C LYS A 316 -21.65 -7.44 2.26
N TRP A 317 -22.59 -6.56 1.90
CA TRP A 317 -22.31 -5.32 1.18
C TRP A 317 -21.73 -4.29 2.14
N ARG A 318 -20.56 -3.75 1.80
CA ARG A 318 -19.89 -2.74 2.61
C ARG A 318 -19.35 -1.62 1.73
N CYS A 319 -19.21 -0.44 2.33
CA CYS A 319 -18.56 0.71 1.70
C CYS A 319 -17.07 0.68 1.99
N TYR A 320 -16.28 0.84 0.93
CA TYR A 320 -14.82 0.87 0.99
C TYR A 320 -14.32 2.17 0.38
N PRO A 321 -13.32 2.82 0.98
CA PRO A 321 -12.66 3.94 0.31
C PRO A 321 -11.89 3.38 -0.88
N PHE A 322 -11.97 4.06 -2.03
CA PHE A 322 -11.31 3.65 -3.27
C PHE A 322 -9.82 3.33 -3.08
N ALA A 323 -9.14 4.10 -2.22
CA ALA A 323 -7.72 3.95 -1.91
C ALA A 323 -7.35 2.60 -1.25
N LEU A 324 -8.33 1.83 -0.74
CA LEU A 324 -8.12 0.53 -0.11
C LEU A 324 -8.55 -0.65 -1.00
N LEU A 325 -8.99 -0.38 -2.24
CA LEU A 325 -9.36 -1.39 -3.21
C LEU A 325 -8.19 -1.68 -4.16
N ASN A 326 -7.83 -2.95 -4.30
CA ASN A 326 -6.94 -3.44 -5.33
C ASN A 326 -7.75 -3.80 -6.59
N PHE A 327 -7.61 -2.99 -7.64
CA PHE A 327 -8.31 -3.22 -8.90
C PHE A 327 -7.69 -4.31 -9.77
N SER A 328 -6.51 -4.85 -9.41
CA SER A 328 -6.01 -6.08 -10.03
C SER A 328 -6.74 -7.33 -9.54
N ASP A 329 -7.39 -7.26 -8.37
CA ASP A 329 -8.10 -8.37 -7.75
C ASP A 329 -9.62 -8.26 -7.94
N LEU A 330 -10.30 -9.41 -7.90
CA LEU A 330 -11.75 -9.50 -8.04
C LEU A 330 -12.47 -9.50 -6.69
N SER A 331 -13.59 -8.80 -6.65
CA SER A 331 -14.60 -8.73 -5.61
C SER A 331 -15.97 -9.03 -6.18
N THR A 332 -17.05 -8.86 -5.40
CA THR A 332 -18.42 -9.02 -5.88
C THR A 332 -19.13 -7.66 -6.02
N CYS A 333 -19.78 -7.46 -7.17
CA CYS A 333 -20.65 -6.35 -7.55
C CYS A 333 -22.03 -6.87 -8.00
N ILE A 334 -22.92 -5.95 -8.38
CA ILE A 334 -24.29 -6.26 -8.82
C ILE A 334 -24.51 -5.89 -10.30
N ASP A 335 -25.16 -6.78 -11.06
CA ASP A 335 -25.29 -6.67 -12.52
C ASP A 335 -26.46 -5.84 -13.04
N GLY A 336 -27.27 -5.24 -12.15
CA GLY A 336 -28.46 -4.49 -12.53
C GLY A 336 -29.75 -5.30 -12.51
N CYS A 337 -29.65 -6.61 -12.35
CA CYS A 337 -30.77 -7.52 -12.16
C CYS A 337 -30.67 -8.26 -10.82
N SER A 338 -30.03 -7.63 -9.83
CA SER A 338 -29.79 -8.19 -8.50
C SER A 338 -28.97 -9.49 -8.50
N ASN A 339 -28.23 -9.79 -9.58
CA ASN A 339 -27.29 -10.92 -9.59
C ASN A 339 -25.90 -10.46 -9.16
N ARG A 340 -25.29 -11.27 -8.31
CA ARG A 340 -23.89 -11.10 -7.88
C ARG A 340 -22.97 -11.46 -9.04
N VAL A 341 -22.06 -10.55 -9.38
CA VAL A 341 -21.08 -10.72 -10.47
C VAL A 341 -19.69 -10.32 -10.00
N PRO A 342 -18.62 -10.98 -10.50
CA PRO A 342 -17.27 -10.58 -10.17
C PRO A 342 -16.95 -9.20 -10.75
N CYS A 343 -16.21 -8.40 -10.00
CA CYS A 343 -15.79 -7.07 -10.40
C CYS A 343 -14.44 -6.68 -9.84
N HIS A 344 -13.73 -5.81 -10.56
CA HIS A 344 -12.43 -5.34 -10.10
C HIS A 344 -12.57 -4.42 -8.89
N GLY A 345 -11.59 -4.52 -7.98
CA GLY A 345 -11.53 -3.71 -6.77
C GLY A 345 -11.82 -4.56 -5.53
N ALA A 346 -10.97 -5.54 -5.26
CA ALA A 346 -11.01 -6.26 -3.99
C ALA A 346 -10.40 -5.44 -2.86
N PRO A 347 -11.05 -5.32 -1.70
CA PRO A 347 -10.43 -4.68 -0.55
C PRO A 347 -9.24 -5.48 -0.08
N SER A 348 -8.23 -4.79 0.46
CA SER A 348 -7.12 -5.47 1.14
C SER A 348 -7.67 -6.38 2.25
N PRO A 349 -7.18 -7.62 2.41
CA PRO A 349 -7.64 -8.56 3.44
C PRO A 349 -7.41 -8.08 4.88
N THR A 350 -6.64 -7.01 5.07
CA THR A 350 -6.41 -6.36 6.38
C THR A 350 -7.24 -5.09 6.58
N SER A 351 -8.10 -4.73 5.63
CA SER A 351 -8.86 -3.49 5.66
C SER A 351 -9.98 -3.56 6.70
N THR A 352 -9.77 -2.89 7.84
CA THR A 352 -10.78 -2.67 8.88
C THR A 352 -11.56 -1.37 8.68
N LEU A 353 -11.14 -0.52 7.74
CA LEU A 353 -11.73 0.79 7.46
C LEU A 353 -12.84 0.68 6.40
N THR A 354 -13.84 -0.11 6.75
CA THR A 354 -15.06 -0.31 5.98
C THR A 354 -16.27 -0.17 6.90
N THR A 355 -17.42 0.15 6.35
CA THR A 355 -18.66 0.19 7.11
C THR A 355 -19.79 -0.44 6.32
N GLU A 356 -20.73 -1.02 7.05
CA GLU A 356 -21.96 -1.58 6.50
C GLU A 356 -23.11 -0.60 6.72
N PHE A 357 -24.00 -0.53 5.74
CA PHE A 357 -25.27 0.17 5.87
C PHE A 357 -26.39 -0.76 5.40
N SER A 358 -27.44 -0.90 6.21
CA SER A 358 -28.57 -1.80 5.92
C SER A 358 -29.22 -1.54 4.56
N LYS A 359 -29.27 -0.28 4.12
CA LYS A 359 -29.87 0.13 2.85
C LYS A 359 -29.08 -0.33 1.62
N LEU A 360 -27.81 -0.69 1.75
CA LEU A 360 -27.06 -1.32 0.64
C LEU A 360 -27.71 -2.64 0.22
N LYS A 361 -28.10 -3.47 1.19
CA LYS A 361 -28.82 -4.72 0.93
C LYS A 361 -30.14 -4.46 0.20
N THR A 362 -30.90 -3.46 0.64
CA THR A 362 -32.15 -3.05 -0.01
C THR A 362 -31.96 -2.63 -1.47
N ILE A 363 -30.90 -1.87 -1.78
CA ILE A 363 -30.60 -1.47 -3.16
C ILE A 363 -30.17 -2.68 -4.00
N ALA A 364 -29.35 -3.57 -3.43
CA ALA A 364 -28.84 -4.76 -4.10
C ALA A 364 -29.94 -5.78 -4.45
N GLU A 365 -31.00 -5.86 -3.64
CA GLU A 365 -32.13 -6.78 -3.84
C GLU A 365 -33.27 -6.17 -4.67
N ASN A 366 -33.13 -4.90 -5.09
CA ASN A 366 -34.17 -4.21 -5.84
C ASN A 366 -34.18 -4.66 -7.32
N ILE A 367 -35.08 -5.58 -7.66
CA ILE A 367 -35.22 -6.08 -9.03
C ILE A 367 -35.73 -5.03 -10.03
N ALA A 368 -36.22 -3.88 -9.57
CA ALA A 368 -36.70 -2.81 -10.46
C ALA A 368 -35.60 -2.18 -11.32
N PHE A 369 -34.33 -2.37 -10.97
CA PHE A 369 -33.21 -1.97 -11.82
C PHE A 369 -33.10 -2.82 -13.11
N CYS A 370 -33.68 -4.02 -13.12
CA CYS A 370 -33.59 -4.94 -14.24
C CYS A 370 -34.51 -4.48 -15.36
N SER A 371 -33.96 -4.22 -16.55
CA SER A 371 -34.77 -3.83 -17.69
C SER A 371 -35.70 -4.98 -18.12
N PRO A 372 -36.90 -4.70 -18.67
CA PRO A 372 -37.78 -5.75 -19.16
C PRO A 372 -37.13 -6.68 -20.18
N PHE A 373 -36.27 -6.13 -21.05
CA PHE A 373 -35.52 -6.90 -22.06
C PHE A 373 -34.50 -7.84 -21.43
N GLN A 374 -33.68 -7.33 -20.49
CA GLN A 374 -32.70 -8.13 -19.79
C GLN A 374 -33.36 -9.22 -18.94
N LYS A 375 -34.50 -8.91 -18.31
CA LYS A 375 -35.31 -9.88 -17.57
C LYS A 375 -35.79 -11.02 -18.48
N ALA A 376 -36.41 -10.68 -19.61
CA ALA A 376 -36.88 -11.70 -20.56
C ALA A 376 -35.75 -12.59 -21.09
N ALA A 377 -34.57 -12.01 -21.34
CA ALA A 377 -33.39 -12.77 -21.76
C ALA A 377 -32.86 -13.70 -20.65
N ASN A 378 -32.78 -13.21 -19.40
CA ASN A 378 -32.42 -14.03 -18.24
C ASN A 378 -33.42 -15.19 -18.05
N ASP A 379 -34.73 -14.92 -18.17
CA ASP A 379 -35.78 -15.93 -18.06
C ASP A 379 -35.63 -17.02 -19.13
N HIS A 380 -35.25 -16.64 -20.36
CA HIS A 380 -34.93 -17.59 -21.42
C HIS A 380 -33.73 -18.49 -21.06
N CYS A 381 -32.62 -17.89 -20.60
CA CYS A 381 -31.42 -18.65 -20.22
C CYS A 381 -31.69 -19.58 -19.04
N ASN A 382 -32.39 -19.10 -18.00
CA ASN A 382 -32.80 -19.92 -16.85
C ASN A 382 -33.69 -21.09 -17.28
N LYS A 383 -34.68 -20.85 -18.14
CA LYS A 383 -35.55 -21.91 -18.66
C LYS A 383 -34.79 -22.97 -19.46
N ARG A 384 -33.74 -22.56 -20.19
CA ARG A 384 -32.97 -23.45 -21.07
C ARG A 384 -31.88 -24.24 -20.34
N TYR A 385 -31.22 -23.62 -19.36
CA TYR A 385 -29.99 -24.16 -18.74
C TYR A 385 -30.11 -24.39 -17.23
N GLY A 386 -31.22 -23.98 -16.61
CA GLY A 386 -31.45 -24.10 -15.17
C GLY A 386 -31.09 -22.83 -14.40
N GLU A 387 -31.30 -22.87 -13.09
CA GLU A 387 -31.07 -21.75 -12.18
C GLU A 387 -29.60 -21.28 -12.20
N GLY A 388 -29.38 -19.97 -12.08
CA GLY A 388 -28.05 -19.36 -12.05
C GLY A 388 -27.45 -19.02 -13.43
N TRP A 389 -28.24 -19.17 -14.50
CA TRP A 389 -27.86 -18.75 -15.85
C TRP A 389 -28.47 -17.39 -16.21
N VAL A 390 -27.63 -16.50 -16.70
CA VAL A 390 -28.00 -15.13 -17.08
C VAL A 390 -27.62 -14.83 -18.51
N ALA A 391 -28.41 -14.01 -19.18
CA ALA A 391 -28.12 -13.57 -20.54
C ALA A 391 -27.22 -12.33 -20.49
N ARG A 392 -26.27 -12.21 -21.42
CA ARG A 392 -25.55 -10.96 -21.68
C ARG A 392 -25.57 -10.66 -23.16
N GLN A 393 -25.75 -9.37 -23.46
CA GLN A 393 -25.67 -8.85 -24.81
C GLN A 393 -24.24 -8.37 -25.08
N ASP A 394 -23.68 -8.75 -26.21
CA ASP A 394 -22.45 -8.17 -26.73
C ASP A 394 -22.73 -6.72 -27.16
N VAL A 395 -21.95 -5.78 -26.62
CA VAL A 395 -22.14 -4.34 -26.87
C VAL A 395 -21.72 -3.89 -28.27
N THR A 396 -21.06 -4.77 -29.03
CA THR A 396 -20.57 -4.51 -30.39
C THR A 396 -21.38 -5.22 -31.46
N THR A 397 -21.90 -6.41 -31.17
CA THR A 397 -22.65 -7.21 -32.16
C THR A 397 -24.14 -7.28 -31.89
N ASP A 398 -24.61 -6.80 -30.72
CA ASP A 398 -25.98 -6.95 -30.22
C ASP A 398 -26.42 -8.41 -29.99
N ASP A 399 -25.51 -9.38 -30.09
CA ASP A 399 -25.79 -10.80 -29.89
C ASP A 399 -25.98 -11.14 -28.43
N TRP A 400 -26.88 -12.08 -28.15
CA TRP A 400 -27.14 -12.56 -26.79
C TRP A 400 -26.55 -13.95 -26.56
N ALA A 401 -25.88 -14.12 -25.42
CA ALA A 401 -25.38 -15.41 -24.97
C ALA A 401 -25.74 -15.66 -23.50
N CYS A 402 -25.89 -16.94 -23.13
CA CYS A 402 -26.17 -17.36 -21.76
C CYS A 402 -24.87 -17.73 -21.03
N PHE A 403 -24.76 -17.28 -19.77
CA PHE A 403 -23.57 -17.47 -18.93
C PHE A 403 -23.96 -17.93 -17.54
N GLN A 404 -23.14 -18.79 -16.95
CA GLN A 404 -23.31 -19.25 -15.56
C GLN A 404 -22.70 -18.24 -14.59
N THR A 405 -23.48 -17.77 -13.62
CA THR A 405 -23.07 -16.74 -12.65
C THR A 405 -21.92 -17.17 -11.71
N SER A 406 -21.74 -18.48 -11.49
CA SER A 406 -20.70 -19.03 -10.60
C SER A 406 -19.31 -19.25 -11.23
N ASN A 407 -19.15 -19.13 -12.55
CA ASN A 407 -17.92 -19.54 -13.27
C ASN A 407 -17.27 -18.44 -14.13
N PHE A 408 -17.53 -17.15 -13.86
CA PHE A 408 -17.03 -16.04 -14.67
C PHE A 408 -15.49 -15.88 -14.68
N ILE A 409 -14.74 -16.55 -13.81
CA ILE A 409 -13.26 -16.54 -13.81
C ILE A 409 -12.68 -17.09 -15.13
N GLN A 410 -13.34 -18.04 -15.80
CA GLN A 410 -12.90 -18.53 -17.12
C GLN A 410 -13.22 -17.57 -18.28
N LEU A 411 -14.07 -16.55 -18.08
CA LEU A 411 -14.52 -15.65 -19.15
C LEU A 411 -13.48 -14.60 -19.54
N LEU A 412 -12.72 -14.09 -18.56
CA LEU A 412 -11.60 -13.17 -18.82
C LEU A 412 -10.53 -13.84 -19.70
N GLN A 413 -10.28 -15.14 -19.52
CA GLN A 413 -9.34 -15.90 -20.36
C GLN A 413 -9.87 -16.15 -21.78
N LYS A 414 -11.18 -16.37 -21.97
CA LYS A 414 -11.76 -16.62 -23.31
C LYS A 414 -11.97 -15.35 -24.15
N LEU A 415 -12.31 -14.22 -23.52
CA LEU A 415 -12.48 -12.94 -24.22
C LEU A 415 -11.12 -12.34 -24.66
N LEU A 416 -10.05 -12.57 -23.90
CA LEU A 416 -8.68 -12.19 -24.33
C LEU A 416 -8.14 -13.11 -25.44
N SER A 417 -8.55 -14.39 -25.46
CA SER A 417 -8.07 -15.36 -26.47
C SER A 417 -8.73 -15.20 -27.85
N THR A 418 -9.91 -14.57 -27.92
CA THR A 418 -10.64 -14.38 -29.19
C THR A 418 -10.15 -13.19 -30.01
N GLN A 419 -9.38 -12.26 -29.43
CA GLN A 419 -8.69 -11.21 -30.19
C GLN A 419 -7.38 -11.68 -30.85
N ILE A 420 -6.80 -12.80 -30.41
CA ILE A 420 -5.56 -13.36 -30.98
C ILE A 420 -5.85 -14.32 -32.14
N LEU A 421 -7.03 -14.94 -32.19
CA LEU A 421 -7.37 -15.93 -33.22
C LEU A 421 -7.94 -15.35 -34.53
N HIS A 422 -8.25 -14.05 -34.59
CA HIS A 422 -8.72 -13.43 -35.83
C HIS A 422 -7.61 -12.96 -36.79
N TRP A 423 -6.33 -13.11 -36.40
CA TRP A 423 -5.19 -12.76 -37.26
C TRP A 423 -4.42 -13.96 -37.85
N SER A 424 -4.80 -15.20 -37.51
CA SER A 424 -4.16 -16.42 -38.02
C SER A 424 -5.04 -17.27 -38.96
N GLY A 425 -6.22 -16.76 -39.35
CA GLY A 425 -7.21 -17.49 -40.15
C GLY A 425 -7.40 -17.03 -41.61
N TRP A 426 -6.55 -16.15 -42.14
CA TRP A 426 -6.74 -15.56 -43.50
C TRP A 426 -5.61 -15.86 -44.50
N LEU A 427 -4.75 -16.85 -44.24
CA LEU A 427 -3.64 -17.22 -45.15
C LEU A 427 -3.74 -18.62 -45.78
N SER A 428 -4.90 -19.29 -45.68
CA SER A 428 -5.06 -20.65 -46.18
C SER A 428 -6.40 -20.87 -46.87
N GLN A 429 -6.69 -20.12 -47.93
CA GLN A 429 -7.52 -20.55 -49.07
C GLN A 429 -7.68 -19.41 -50.08
N CYS A 430 -7.06 -19.59 -51.24
CA CYS A 430 -7.41 -19.07 -52.58
C CYS A 430 -6.15 -18.72 -53.37
N HIS A 431 -5.56 -19.74 -54.00
CA HIS A 431 -4.75 -19.56 -55.19
C HIS A 431 -5.68 -19.33 -56.40
N PRO A 432 -5.23 -18.58 -57.41
CA PRO A 432 -6.08 -18.02 -58.45
C PRO A 432 -6.36 -19.03 -59.56
N ARG A 433 -7.56 -18.98 -60.16
CA ARG A 433 -7.76 -19.40 -61.55
C ARG A 433 -8.68 -18.43 -62.27
N VAL A 434 -8.03 -17.81 -63.28
CA VAL A 434 -8.48 -17.00 -64.42
C VAL A 434 -8.93 -15.58 -64.11
#